data_AF-A0A0N1M914-F1
#
_entry.id   AF-A0A0N1M914-F1
#
_cell.length_a   1.000
_cell.length_b   1.000
_cell.length_c   1.000
_cell.angle_alpha   90.00
_cell.angle_beta   90.00
_cell.angle_gamma   90.00
#
_symmetry.space_group_name_H-M   'P 1'
#
loop_
_entity.id
_entity.type
_entity.pdbx_description
1 polymer ?
#
loop_
_entity_poly.entity_id
_entity_poly.type
_entity_poly.pdbx_seq_one_letter_code
_entity_poly.pdbx_strand_id
1 'polypeptide(L)'
;MSDPVSISCIERSKKGSSKNCAYSAKELKSQELSKFQSLGALFHTADSMAEGDFIESIQAPWFFGVGVDKLGFDYYAPVHLLSSPNWKIRMCTAWCLIGDAQRKIARQLDYNEVHNFWPDFAFLDLCWDNEVMGWAAFLPWSLNVPVELKIARSVGQPLRDTLTFTA
;
A
#
# COMPACT_ATOMS: atom_id res chain seq x y z
N MET A 1 -29.39 -6.46 -8.53
CA MET A 1 -28.79 -6.03 -7.25
C MET A 1 -27.71 -7.05 -6.97
N SER A 2 -26.45 -6.66 -7.14
CA SER A 2 -25.30 -7.56 -6.98
C SER A 2 -24.73 -7.36 -5.59
N ASP A 3 -24.61 -8.44 -4.83
CA ASP A 3 -24.08 -8.42 -3.47
C ASP A 3 -22.59 -8.02 -3.47
N PRO A 4 -22.11 -7.29 -2.45
CA PRO A 4 -20.68 -7.03 -2.30
C PRO A 4 -19.96 -8.32 -1.90
N VAL A 5 -18.94 -8.69 -2.68
CA VAL A 5 -18.05 -9.81 -2.38
C VAL A 5 -17.15 -9.41 -1.21
N SER A 6 -17.57 -9.77 0.01
CA SER A 6 -16.71 -9.72 1.19
C SER A 6 -15.54 -10.68 1.00
N ILE A 7 -14.32 -10.14 0.87
CA ILE A 7 -13.10 -10.95 0.90
C ILE A 7 -12.90 -11.42 2.34
N SER A 8 -13.41 -12.61 2.66
CA SER A 8 -13.07 -13.30 3.89
C SER A 8 -11.61 -13.77 3.80
N CYS A 9 -10.75 -13.19 4.64
CA CYS A 9 -9.40 -13.71 4.83
C CYS A 9 -9.49 -15.03 5.61
N ILE A 10 -9.27 -16.12 4.87
CA ILE A 10 -8.91 -17.50 5.26
C ILE A 10 -9.03 -17.80 6.76
N GLU A 11 -10.04 -18.59 7.13
CA GLU A 11 -10.01 -19.39 8.35
C GLU A 11 -9.04 -20.57 8.17
N ARG A 12 -7.95 -20.59 8.95
CA ARG A 12 -7.34 -21.84 9.43
C ARG A 12 -6.93 -21.69 10.89
N SER A 13 -7.76 -22.25 11.76
CA SER A 13 -7.45 -22.48 13.17
C SER A 13 -6.32 -23.50 13.32
N LYS A 14 -5.27 -23.15 14.09
CA LYS A 14 -4.74 -23.95 15.20
C LYS A 14 -3.72 -23.15 16.02
N LYS A 15 -4.19 -22.67 17.18
CA LYS A 15 -3.42 -22.40 18.42
C LYS A 15 -2.12 -21.59 18.27
N GLY A 16 -2.27 -20.35 17.87
CA GLY A 16 -1.36 -19.23 18.12
C GLY A 16 -2.23 -17.98 18.11
N SER A 17 -2.02 -17.05 19.04
CA SER A 17 -2.81 -15.84 19.20
C SER A 17 -2.67 -14.92 17.97
N SER A 18 -3.31 -15.26 16.86
CA SER A 18 -3.48 -14.33 15.75
C SER A 18 -4.49 -13.29 16.20
N LYS A 19 -4.02 -12.08 16.51
CA LYS A 19 -4.88 -10.92 16.69
C LYS A 19 -5.54 -10.66 15.34
N ASN A 20 -6.71 -11.24 15.13
CA ASN A 20 -7.58 -10.91 14.01
C ASN A 20 -7.87 -9.40 14.10
N CYS A 21 -7.21 -8.61 13.25
CA CYS A 21 -7.55 -7.21 13.05
C CYS A 21 -8.77 -7.17 12.14
N ALA A 22 -9.97 -7.30 12.73
CA ALA A 22 -11.19 -7.12 11.98
C ALA A 22 -11.30 -5.63 11.59
N TYR A 23 -11.26 -5.35 10.29
CA TYR A 23 -11.49 -4.00 9.79
C TYR A 23 -12.89 -3.52 10.19
N SER A 24 -12.97 -2.28 10.65
CA SER A 24 -14.23 -1.56 10.85
C SER A 24 -14.96 -1.31 9.53
N ALA A 25 -16.25 -0.98 9.62
CA ALA A 25 -17.04 -0.63 8.43
C ALA A 25 -16.43 0.54 7.63
N LYS A 26 -15.83 1.53 8.31
CA LYS A 26 -15.17 2.67 7.64
C LYS A 26 -13.90 2.26 6.91
N GLU A 27 -13.16 1.30 7.46
CA GLU A 27 -11.95 0.74 6.86
C GLU A 27 -12.27 -0.11 5.62
N LEU A 28 -13.27 -0.98 5.70
CA LEU A 28 -13.74 -1.77 4.57
C LEU A 28 -14.23 -0.87 3.43
N LYS A 29 -15.08 0.11 3.76
CA LYS A 29 -15.59 1.10 2.80
C LYS A 29 -14.46 1.89 2.12
N SER A 30 -13.43 2.28 2.87
CA SER A 30 -12.27 3.00 2.31
C SER A 30 -11.52 2.16 1.28
N GLN A 31 -11.28 0.88 1.59
CA GLN A 31 -10.62 -0.07 0.69
C GLN A 31 -11.45 -0.28 -0.59
N GLU A 32 -12.76 -0.51 -0.45
CA GLU A 32 -13.68 -0.72 -1.59
C GLU A 32 -13.72 0.48 -2.54
N LEU A 33 -13.71 1.70 -1.99
CA LEU A 33 -13.86 2.91 -2.79
C LEU A 33 -12.56 3.37 -3.45
N SER A 34 -11.38 3.00 -2.94
CA SER A 34 -10.11 3.52 -3.44
C SER A 34 -8.98 2.50 -3.43
N LYS A 35 -8.38 2.27 -4.60
CA LYS A 35 -7.16 1.46 -4.71
C LYS A 35 -6.00 2.04 -3.89
N PHE A 36 -5.95 3.37 -3.75
CA PHE A 36 -4.94 4.04 -2.94
C PHE A 36 -5.09 3.67 -1.46
N GLN A 37 -6.31 3.69 -0.94
CA GLN A 37 -6.58 3.29 0.45
C GLN A 37 -6.39 1.78 0.65
N SER A 38 -6.77 0.96 -0.33
CA SER A 38 -6.45 -0.48 -0.35
C SER A 38 -4.95 -0.76 -0.26
N LEU A 39 -4.11 -0.01 -0.99
CA LEU A 39 -2.65 -0.15 -0.88
C LEU A 39 -2.13 0.23 0.51
N GLY A 40 -2.65 1.30 1.11
CA GLY A 40 -2.32 1.68 2.49
C GLY A 40 -2.63 0.56 3.48
N ALA A 41 -3.84 -0.02 3.39
CA ALA A 41 -4.26 -1.15 4.23
C ALA A 41 -3.37 -2.40 4.03
N LEU A 42 -3.02 -2.72 2.78
CA LEU A 42 -2.09 -3.81 2.46
C LEU A 42 -0.72 -3.60 3.12
N PHE A 43 -0.20 -2.38 3.10
CA PHE A 43 1.07 -2.07 3.76
C PHE A 43 1.02 -2.28 5.27
N HIS A 44 -0.04 -1.81 5.94
CA HIS A 44 -0.21 -2.03 7.38
C HIS A 44 -0.29 -3.51 7.73
N THR A 45 -1.04 -4.28 6.95
CA THR A 45 -1.14 -5.75 7.14
C THR A 45 0.22 -6.40 6.95
N ALA A 46 0.93 -6.05 5.88
CA ALA A 46 2.20 -6.67 5.54
C ALA A 46 3.33 -6.29 6.52
N ASP A 47 3.36 -5.04 7.01
CA ASP A 47 4.27 -4.66 8.10
C ASP A 47 3.92 -5.40 9.41
N SER A 48 2.63 -5.54 9.74
CA SER A 48 2.19 -6.30 10.92
C SER A 48 2.60 -7.78 10.83
N MET A 49 2.45 -8.41 9.67
CA MET A 49 2.93 -9.77 9.42
C MET A 49 4.45 -9.87 9.53
N ALA A 50 5.18 -8.86 9.06
CA ALA A 50 6.64 -8.80 9.19
C ALA A 50 7.12 -8.60 10.64
N GLU A 51 6.25 -8.14 11.54
CA GLU A 51 6.49 -8.09 12.99
C GLU A 51 6.04 -9.36 13.73
N GLY A 52 5.32 -10.23 13.05
CA GLY A 52 4.79 -11.48 13.57
C GLY A 52 5.85 -12.57 13.75
N ASP A 53 5.38 -13.81 13.79
CA ASP A 53 6.29 -14.95 13.86
C ASP A 53 7.08 -15.17 12.56
N PHE A 54 8.04 -16.11 12.60
CA PHE A 54 8.90 -16.41 11.45
C PHE A 54 8.11 -16.80 10.18
N ILE A 55 6.99 -17.51 10.34
CA ILE A 55 6.15 -17.94 9.22
C ILE A 55 5.40 -16.73 8.65
N GLU A 56 4.80 -15.91 9.51
CA GLU A 56 4.12 -14.68 9.11
C GLU A 56 5.06 -13.72 8.39
N SER A 57 6.28 -13.54 8.91
CA SER A 57 7.28 -12.67 8.31
C SER A 57 7.75 -13.14 6.93
N ILE A 58 7.83 -14.45 6.69
CA ILE A 58 8.18 -15.00 5.36
C ILE A 58 7.00 -14.87 4.39
N GLN A 59 5.77 -15.00 4.90
CA GLN A 59 4.57 -14.89 4.07
C GLN A 59 4.21 -13.45 3.71
N ALA A 60 4.68 -12.45 4.45
CA ALA A 60 4.30 -11.05 4.25
C ALA A 60 4.54 -10.52 2.82
N PRO A 61 5.72 -10.73 2.18
CA PRO A 61 5.93 -10.28 0.79
C PRO A 61 5.03 -10.99 -0.21
N TRP A 62 4.77 -12.28 -0.03
CA TRP A 62 3.87 -13.06 -0.88
C TRP A 62 2.43 -12.57 -0.76
N PHE A 63 1.95 -12.41 0.47
CA PHE A 63 0.63 -11.86 0.77
C PHE A 63 0.45 -10.48 0.11
N PHE A 64 1.43 -9.59 0.28
CA PHE A 64 1.40 -8.26 -0.30
C PHE A 64 1.37 -8.32 -1.84
N GLY A 65 2.21 -9.14 -2.46
CA GLY A 65 2.25 -9.32 -3.92
C GLY A 65 0.91 -9.78 -4.48
N VAL A 66 0.27 -10.79 -3.86
CA VAL A 66 -1.07 -11.25 -4.24
C VAL A 66 -2.13 -10.15 -4.05
N GLY A 67 -2.01 -9.34 -2.99
CA GLY A 67 -2.90 -8.20 -2.76
C GLY A 67 -2.79 -7.14 -3.85
N VAL A 68 -1.57 -6.78 -4.25
CA VAL A 68 -1.30 -5.82 -5.33
C VAL A 68 -1.81 -6.34 -6.68
N ASP A 69 -1.59 -7.63 -6.98
CA ASP A 69 -2.10 -8.26 -8.20
C ASP A 69 -3.63 -8.23 -8.28
N LYS A 70 -4.32 -8.52 -7.17
CA LYS A 70 -5.79 -8.42 -7.08
C LYS A 70 -6.33 -7.01 -7.30
N LEU A 71 -5.54 -5.98 -6.98
CA LEU A 71 -5.90 -4.58 -7.26
C LEU A 71 -5.67 -4.21 -8.74
N GLY A 72 -5.11 -5.12 -9.54
CA GLY A 72 -4.89 -4.97 -10.98
C GLY A 72 -3.73 -4.04 -11.33
N PHE A 73 -2.68 -4.04 -10.51
CA PHE A 73 -1.43 -3.35 -10.84
C PHE A 73 -0.51 -4.22 -11.70
N ASP A 74 0.35 -3.57 -12.48
CA ASP A 74 1.34 -4.25 -13.32
C ASP A 74 2.38 -5.04 -12.50
N TYR A 75 3.03 -5.99 -13.17
CA TYR A 75 4.01 -6.92 -12.58
C TYR A 75 5.15 -6.25 -11.80
N TYR A 76 5.57 -5.03 -12.18
CA TYR A 76 6.65 -4.31 -11.50
C TYR A 76 6.20 -3.54 -10.25
N ALA A 77 4.89 -3.27 -10.08
CA ALA A 77 4.37 -2.49 -8.97
C ALA A 77 4.72 -3.07 -7.58
N PRO A 78 4.60 -4.39 -7.32
CA PRO A 78 4.99 -4.95 -6.02
C PRO A 78 6.45 -4.68 -5.65
N VAL A 79 7.38 -4.69 -6.62
CA VAL A 79 8.79 -4.41 -6.37
C VAL A 79 8.97 -2.98 -5.88
N HIS A 80 8.40 -2.01 -6.59
CA HIS A 80 8.46 -0.59 -6.19
C HIS A 80 7.84 -0.34 -4.81
N LEU A 81 6.67 -0.94 -4.57
CA LEU A 81 5.91 -0.77 -3.33
C LEU A 81 6.63 -1.39 -2.13
N LEU A 82 7.05 -2.65 -2.22
CA LEU A 82 7.68 -3.37 -1.11
C LEU A 82 9.04 -2.79 -0.72
N SER A 83 9.83 -2.38 -1.72
CA SER A 83 11.16 -1.82 -1.50
C SER A 83 11.15 -0.32 -1.14
N SER A 84 9.95 0.27 -0.99
CA SER A 84 9.79 1.64 -0.48
C SER A 84 10.08 1.68 1.03
N PRO A 85 11.12 2.42 1.46
CA PRO A 85 11.74 2.21 2.76
C PRO A 85 11.07 2.93 3.92
N ASN A 86 10.26 3.93 3.63
CA ASN A 86 9.49 4.69 4.60
C ASN A 86 8.11 5.06 4.03
N TRP A 87 7.22 5.55 4.88
CA TRP A 87 5.84 5.81 4.49
C TRP A 87 5.70 6.92 3.46
N LYS A 88 6.53 7.97 3.54
CA LYS A 88 6.52 9.04 2.53
C LYS A 88 6.81 8.48 1.14
N ILE A 89 7.86 7.67 1.01
CA ILE A 89 8.22 7.05 -0.27
C ILE A 89 7.18 6.01 -0.72
N ARG A 90 6.57 5.26 0.20
CA ARG A 90 5.45 4.37 -0.14
C ARG A 90 4.27 5.14 -0.71
N MET A 91 3.92 6.26 -0.08
CA MET A 91 2.81 7.11 -0.50
C MET A 91 3.08 7.70 -1.89
N CYS A 92 4.27 8.28 -2.13
CA CYS A 92 4.65 8.79 -3.44
C CYS A 92 4.66 7.68 -4.50
N THR A 93 5.23 6.51 -4.18
CA THR A 93 5.26 5.35 -5.08
C THR A 93 3.85 4.90 -5.47
N ALA A 94 2.97 4.71 -4.48
CA ALA A 94 1.59 4.33 -4.71
C ALA A 94 0.86 5.40 -5.54
N TRP A 95 1.09 6.68 -5.27
CA TRP A 95 0.49 7.80 -5.97
C TRP A 95 0.89 7.87 -7.46
N CYS A 96 2.13 7.50 -7.80
CA CYS A 96 2.55 7.32 -9.19
C CYS A 96 1.82 6.14 -9.85
N LEU A 97 1.70 5.01 -9.16
CA LEU A 97 1.21 3.75 -9.74
C LEU A 97 -0.32 3.70 -9.93
N ILE A 98 -1.10 4.38 -9.09
CA ILE A 98 -2.57 4.28 -9.13
C ILE A 98 -3.21 5.00 -10.33
N GLY A 99 -2.48 5.93 -10.97
CA GLY A 99 -2.96 6.73 -12.09
C GLY A 99 -3.99 7.81 -11.71
N ASP A 100 -4.26 8.72 -12.65
CA ASP A 100 -5.08 9.92 -12.41
C ASP A 100 -6.50 9.65 -11.95
N ALA A 101 -7.17 8.67 -12.55
CA ALA A 101 -8.55 8.33 -12.17
C ALA A 101 -8.65 7.94 -10.68
N GLN A 102 -7.71 7.14 -10.17
CA GLN A 102 -7.69 6.74 -8.77
C GLN A 102 -7.22 7.85 -7.84
N ARG A 103 -6.32 8.72 -8.29
CA ARG A 103 -5.95 9.94 -7.53
C ARG A 103 -7.14 10.86 -7.32
N LYS A 104 -7.94 11.09 -8.37
CA LYS A 104 -9.18 11.86 -8.29
C LYS A 104 -10.17 11.26 -7.30
N ILE A 105 -10.37 9.93 -7.37
CA ILE A 105 -11.21 9.21 -6.41
C ILE A 105 -10.70 9.43 -4.99
N ALA A 106 -9.40 9.20 -4.72
CA ALA A 106 -8.81 9.38 -3.40
C ALA A 106 -9.02 10.80 -2.85
N ARG A 107 -8.89 11.84 -3.69
CA ARG A 107 -9.12 13.24 -3.27
C ARG A 107 -10.59 13.57 -2.97
N GLN A 108 -11.53 12.85 -3.59
CA GLN A 108 -12.96 13.11 -3.46
C GLN A 108 -13.60 12.34 -2.30
N LEU A 109 -12.87 11.43 -1.65
CA LEU A 109 -13.38 10.71 -0.48
C LEU A 109 -13.62 11.65 0.70
N ASP A 110 -14.76 11.49 1.37
CA ASP A 110 -15.01 12.13 2.66
C ASP A 110 -14.38 11.32 3.78
N TYR A 111 -13.20 11.74 4.21
CA TYR A 111 -12.42 11.09 5.28
C TYR A 111 -13.00 11.26 6.69
N ASN A 112 -14.12 11.96 6.86
CA ASN A 112 -14.92 11.84 8.08
C ASN A 112 -15.73 10.54 8.08
N GLU A 113 -16.08 10.03 6.90
CA GLU A 113 -16.94 8.87 6.67
C GLU A 113 -16.17 7.61 6.26
N VAL A 114 -14.90 7.74 5.86
CA VAL A 114 -14.01 6.62 5.53
C VAL A 114 -12.66 6.75 6.25
N HIS A 115 -11.99 5.63 6.46
CA HIS A 115 -10.67 5.64 7.11
C HIS A 115 -9.55 6.09 6.17
N ASN A 116 -8.55 6.80 6.69
CA ASN A 116 -7.30 7.06 5.97
C ASN A 116 -6.20 6.12 6.46
N PHE A 117 -5.73 5.23 5.59
CA PHE A 117 -4.64 4.30 5.91
C PHE A 117 -3.24 4.91 5.77
N TRP A 118 -3.11 6.12 5.24
CA TRP A 118 -1.82 6.81 5.12
C TRP A 118 -1.48 7.57 6.42
N PRO A 119 -0.20 7.83 6.72
CA PRO A 119 0.18 8.49 7.96
C PRO A 119 -0.41 9.89 8.14
N ASP A 120 -0.67 10.58 7.03
CA ASP A 120 -1.22 11.93 6.98
C ASP A 120 -2.10 12.12 5.74
N PHE A 121 -2.57 13.34 5.55
CA PHE A 121 -3.44 13.76 4.45
C PHE A 121 -2.70 14.58 3.39
N ALA A 122 -1.36 14.51 3.32
CA ALA A 122 -0.58 15.32 2.37
C ALA A 122 -1.02 15.12 0.91
N PHE A 123 -1.56 13.93 0.57
CA PHE A 123 -2.10 13.64 -0.77
C PHE A 123 -3.31 14.50 -1.18
N LEU A 124 -3.95 15.19 -0.23
CA LEU A 124 -5.03 16.15 -0.47
C LEU A 124 -4.53 17.55 -0.81
N ASP A 125 -3.25 17.86 -0.56
CA ASP A 125 -2.70 19.17 -0.89
C ASP A 125 -2.68 19.41 -2.40
N LEU A 126 -3.01 20.65 -2.80
CA LEU A 126 -3.06 21.06 -4.21
C LEU A 126 -1.71 20.91 -4.92
N CYS A 127 -0.60 20.99 -4.17
CA CYS A 127 0.75 20.86 -4.72
C CYS A 127 1.30 19.43 -4.68
N TRP A 128 0.54 18.46 -4.13
CA TRP A 128 1.04 17.10 -3.93
C TRP A 128 1.46 16.42 -5.24
N ASP A 129 0.70 16.61 -6.33
CA ASP A 129 1.09 16.04 -7.63
C ASP A 129 2.43 16.59 -8.12
N ASN A 130 2.68 17.89 -7.91
CA ASN A 130 3.95 18.51 -8.28
C ASN A 130 5.10 17.97 -7.42
N GLU A 131 4.86 17.76 -6.12
CA GLU A 131 5.85 17.14 -5.22
C GLU A 131 6.18 15.72 -5.68
N VAL A 132 5.17 14.89 -5.94
CA VAL A 132 5.36 13.51 -6.38
C VAL A 132 6.01 13.44 -7.76
N MET A 133 5.63 14.31 -8.71
CA MET A 133 6.28 14.40 -10.02
C MET A 133 7.76 14.78 -9.88
N GLY A 134 8.07 15.78 -9.06
CA GLY A 134 9.45 16.16 -8.77
C GLY A 134 10.24 15.01 -8.16
N TRP A 135 9.67 14.36 -7.14
CA TRP A 135 10.28 13.19 -6.51
C TRP A 135 10.54 12.05 -7.51
N ALA A 136 9.55 11.70 -8.35
CA ALA A 136 9.67 10.62 -9.33
C ALA A 136 10.73 10.92 -10.39
N ALA A 137 10.84 12.18 -10.84
CA ALA A 137 11.84 12.61 -11.82
C ALA A 137 13.29 12.52 -11.28
N PHE A 138 13.47 12.66 -9.97
CA PHE A 138 14.78 12.57 -9.31
C PHE A 138 14.99 11.25 -8.58
N LEU A 139 14.11 10.25 -8.77
CA LEU A 139 14.20 8.97 -8.11
C LEU A 139 15.43 8.20 -8.61
N PRO A 140 16.46 7.95 -7.78
CA PRO A 140 17.60 7.14 -8.19
C PRO A 140 17.19 5.68 -8.36
N TRP A 141 17.89 4.94 -9.23
CA TRP A 141 17.69 3.48 -9.42
C TRP A 141 17.89 2.67 -8.13
N SER A 142 18.65 3.21 -7.17
CA SER A 142 18.77 2.72 -5.81
C SER A 142 18.47 3.84 -4.82
N LEU A 143 17.48 3.65 -3.95
CA LEU A 143 17.07 4.68 -2.99
C LEU A 143 18.17 5.03 -1.98
N ASN A 144 18.98 4.06 -1.54
CA ASN A 144 20.08 4.25 -0.57
C ASN A 144 19.71 5.09 0.67
N VAL A 145 18.43 5.08 1.06
CA VAL A 145 17.94 5.73 2.28
C VAL A 145 17.71 4.68 3.36
N PRO A 146 17.78 5.04 4.66
CA PRO A 146 17.51 4.11 5.75
C PRO A 146 16.14 3.44 5.60
N VAL A 147 16.10 2.12 5.84
CA VAL A 147 14.86 1.35 5.81
C VAL A 147 14.20 1.39 7.19
N GLU A 148 13.11 2.14 7.27
CA GLU A 148 12.34 2.35 8.50
C GLU A 148 11.32 1.22 8.72
N LEU A 149 10.81 0.62 7.63
CA LEU A 149 9.68 -0.30 7.67
C LEU A 149 10.10 -1.77 7.60
N LYS A 150 9.38 -2.64 8.32
CA LYS A 150 9.80 -4.01 8.61
C LYS A 150 9.80 -4.89 7.38
N ILE A 151 8.71 -4.90 6.61
CA ILE A 151 8.68 -5.69 5.37
C ILE A 151 9.73 -5.20 4.38
N ALA A 152 9.99 -3.89 4.35
CA ALA A 152 11.00 -3.28 3.49
C ALA A 152 12.42 -3.74 3.88
N ARG A 153 12.69 -4.03 5.18
CA ARG A 153 13.99 -4.57 5.62
C ARG A 153 14.23 -5.97 5.10
N SER A 154 13.17 -6.78 5.03
CA SER A 154 13.25 -8.17 4.54
C SER A 154 13.48 -8.25 3.04
N VAL A 155 12.89 -7.33 2.26
CA VAL A 155 13.02 -7.29 0.79
C VAL A 155 14.21 -6.46 0.31
N GLY A 156 14.73 -5.56 1.14
CA GLY A 156 15.83 -4.66 0.79
C GLY A 156 15.42 -3.57 -0.22
N GLN A 157 16.41 -3.06 -0.95
CA GLN A 157 16.24 -2.02 -1.96
C GLN A 157 16.90 -2.44 -3.27
N PRO A 158 16.33 -3.40 -4.01
CA PRO A 158 16.88 -3.81 -5.30
C PRO A 158 16.84 -2.65 -6.30
N LEU A 159 17.59 -2.81 -7.40
CA LEU A 159 17.43 -1.98 -8.59
C LEU A 159 15.99 -2.11 -9.10
N ARG A 160 15.44 -0.99 -9.60
CA ARG A 160 14.04 -0.89 -10.03
C ARG A 160 13.99 -0.15 -11.36
N ASP A 161 12.93 -0.40 -12.10
CA ASP A 161 12.64 0.34 -13.31
C ASP A 161 12.36 1.82 -13.01
N THR A 162 12.28 2.64 -14.05
CA THR A 162 11.93 4.05 -13.87
C THR A 162 10.45 4.15 -13.51
N LEU A 163 10.15 4.77 -12.37
CA LEU A 163 8.78 5.04 -11.96
C LEU A 163 8.28 6.30 -12.68
N THR A 164 7.28 6.16 -13.54
CA THR A 164 6.68 7.29 -14.25
C THR A 164 5.43 7.78 -13.53
N PHE A 165 5.32 9.09 -13.34
CA PHE A 165 4.06 9.71 -12.98
C PHE A 165 3.18 9.78 -14.23
N THR A 166 2.30 8.79 -14.38
CA THR A 166 1.32 8.77 -15.49
C THR A 166 0.25 9.81 -15.22
N ALA A 167 -0.05 10.66 -16.21
CA ALA A 167 -1.09 11.69 -16.13
C ALA A 167 -2.51 11.12 -16.23
#